data_AF-A6EBN7-F1
#
_entry.id   AF-A6EBN7-F1
#
_cell.length_a   1.000
_cell.length_b   1.000
_cell.length_c   1.000
_cell.angle_alpha   90.00
_cell.angle_beta   90.00
_cell.angle_gamma   90.00
#
_symmetry.space_group_name_H-M   'P 1'
#
loop_
_entity.id
_entity.type
_entity.pdbx_description
1 polymer ?
#
loop_
_entity_poly.entity_id
_entity_poly.type
_entity_poly.pdbx_seq_one_letter_code
_entity_poly.pdbx_strand_id
1 'polypeptide(L)'
;MPWIIASLLADHPVSSYLIAWLGSFFIFYASLKGWVRPLPDDVPVEQQLLRPIFLTQVIFAAYMCCTSIFYFIDILGYIDFKKVSNFYLVDQKRLLLTAQCQRYYCLGHAAFTSGILIIMQYPIRRKYTCNARKLSVLVFNITLASFAASLGFRFFPALAQFVHHFDSLTFIAATLSLAMSITERNIIRIMASMLMYGFNLYGALLSGFKEPVILSVLILGIFLYPSYRRTVALIFIPTMVALFLVLPTYNRVFRQHAWFGTQSTAQASKMALNSILHHADQESNWPFFAYRLSEIDMFTKYLDSTPSTVDFYGTQLLTQALTAIIPRALWPSKPITEDQVMERVYAAGVVSKNSTVSAKPAFIVDSYLSGGVPGIFIFLLGYGAICQFIANRAEKLFGGYLLGTSVFFTGLFQVFWRGQSFEFLLNAIIWSYVTMYLIFKFLLHINILKRIENPADQRIV
;
A
#
# COMPACT_ATOMS: atom_id res chain seq x y z
N MET A 1 22.31 -7.92 8.57
CA MET A 1 23.69 -7.41 8.38
C MET A 1 23.71 -5.89 8.14
N PRO A 2 23.03 -5.30 7.12
CA PRO A 2 23.18 -3.86 6.83
C PRO A 2 22.80 -2.95 8.01
N TRP A 3 21.71 -3.26 8.71
CA TRP A 3 21.30 -2.54 9.92
C TRP A 3 22.38 -2.53 11.02
N ILE A 4 23.08 -3.66 11.22
CA ILE A 4 24.15 -3.78 12.24
C ILE A 4 25.31 -2.87 11.86
N ILE A 5 25.78 -2.96 10.61
CA ILE A 5 26.90 -2.13 10.11
C ILE A 5 26.54 -0.64 10.21
N ALA A 6 25.34 -0.25 9.79
CA ALA A 6 24.87 1.13 9.91
C ALA A 6 24.80 1.58 11.37
N SER A 7 24.40 0.72 12.30
CA SER A 7 24.34 1.03 13.74
C SER A 7 25.73 1.18 14.36
N LEU A 8 26.73 0.42 13.91
CA LEU A 8 28.12 0.59 14.34
C LEU A 8 28.72 1.94 13.89
N LEU A 9 28.14 2.55 12.86
CA LEU A 9 28.54 3.85 12.33
C LEU A 9 27.61 4.98 12.78
N ALA A 10 26.89 4.83 13.90
CA ALA A 10 25.91 5.81 14.38
C ALA A 10 26.49 7.23 14.55
N ASP A 11 27.77 7.34 14.91
CA ASP A 11 28.49 8.61 15.08
C ASP A 11 28.81 9.31 13.73
N HIS A 12 28.65 8.60 12.62
CA HIS A 12 28.83 9.12 11.26
C HIS A 12 27.49 9.06 10.51
N PRO A 13 26.58 10.02 10.73
CA PRO A 13 25.18 9.90 10.31
C PRO A 13 25.00 9.77 8.79
N VAL A 14 25.86 10.42 7.98
CA VAL A 14 25.85 10.28 6.51
C VAL A 14 26.16 8.84 6.10
N SER A 15 27.27 8.27 6.59
CA SER A 15 27.66 6.89 6.28
C SER A 15 26.64 5.88 6.81
N SER A 16 26.17 6.09 8.04
CA SER A 16 25.12 5.27 8.67
C SER A 16 23.84 5.25 7.82
N TYR A 17 23.37 6.43 7.40
CA TYR A 17 22.19 6.57 6.56
C TYR A 17 22.37 5.83 5.23
N LEU A 18 23.48 6.08 4.51
CA LEU A 18 23.72 5.49 3.20
C LEU A 18 23.83 3.96 3.26
N ILE A 19 24.48 3.41 4.29
CA ILE A 19 24.58 1.95 4.47
C ILE A 19 23.21 1.34 4.77
N ALA A 20 22.40 1.98 5.62
CA ALA A 20 21.04 1.52 5.88
C ALA A 20 20.13 1.62 4.64
N TRP A 21 20.26 2.71 3.87
CA TRP A 21 19.54 2.93 2.61
C TRP A 21 19.91 1.89 1.54
N LEU A 22 21.20 1.70 1.26
CA LEU A 22 21.70 0.64 0.40
C LEU A 22 21.35 -0.76 0.93
N GLY A 23 21.28 -0.91 2.25
CA GLY A 23 20.85 -2.12 2.93
C GLY A 23 19.46 -2.61 2.49
N SER A 24 18.52 -1.71 2.22
CA SER A 24 17.20 -2.09 1.71
C SER A 24 17.24 -2.62 0.29
N PHE A 25 18.12 -2.10 -0.57
CA PHE A 25 18.35 -2.68 -1.91
C PHE A 25 19.04 -4.05 -1.82
N PHE A 26 19.96 -4.22 -0.87
CA PHE A 26 20.56 -5.52 -0.62
C PHE A 26 19.52 -6.55 -0.16
N ILE A 27 18.59 -6.17 0.72
CA ILE A 27 17.49 -7.05 1.17
C ILE A 27 16.63 -7.48 -0.02
N PHE A 28 16.25 -6.55 -0.91
CA PHE A 28 15.55 -6.90 -2.16
C PHE A 28 16.34 -7.89 -3.00
N TYR A 29 17.61 -7.58 -3.25
CA TYR A 29 18.44 -8.41 -4.08
C TYR A 29 18.56 -9.83 -3.52
N ALA A 30 18.81 -9.97 -2.22
CA ALA A 30 18.93 -11.26 -1.55
C ALA A 30 17.61 -12.04 -1.53
N SER A 31 16.47 -11.38 -1.30
CA SER A 31 15.15 -12.04 -1.26
C SER A 31 14.68 -12.43 -2.67
N LEU A 32 14.77 -11.53 -3.65
CA LEU A 32 14.30 -11.74 -5.02
C LEU A 32 15.23 -12.62 -5.86
N LYS A 33 16.49 -12.80 -5.47
CA LYS A 33 17.35 -13.85 -6.06
C LYS A 33 17.07 -15.24 -5.51
N GLY A 34 16.25 -15.35 -4.47
CA GLY A 34 15.98 -16.61 -3.79
C GLY A 34 17.17 -17.15 -3.00
N TRP A 35 18.13 -16.30 -2.63
CA TRP A 35 19.33 -16.70 -1.90
C TRP A 35 19.03 -17.16 -0.47
N VAL A 36 18.07 -16.49 0.18
CA VAL A 36 17.66 -16.84 1.54
C VAL A 36 16.65 -18.00 1.52
N ARG A 37 15.70 -17.95 0.59
CA ARG A 37 14.70 -18.99 0.37
C ARG A 37 14.32 -19.01 -1.11
N PRO A 38 14.22 -20.20 -1.75
CA PRO A 38 13.81 -20.30 -3.14
C PRO A 38 12.49 -19.56 -3.40
N LEU A 39 12.44 -18.81 -4.49
CA LEU A 39 11.20 -18.17 -4.93
C LEU A 39 10.20 -19.23 -5.41
N PRO A 40 8.89 -18.92 -5.41
CA PRO A 40 7.91 -19.84 -5.94
C PRO A 40 8.16 -20.13 -7.43
N ASP A 41 8.09 -21.40 -7.81
CA ASP A 41 8.36 -21.89 -9.17
C ASP A 41 7.09 -22.42 -9.87
N ASP A 42 5.92 -22.30 -9.24
CA ASP A 42 4.64 -22.79 -9.76
C ASP A 42 4.06 -21.95 -10.91
N VAL A 43 4.54 -20.71 -11.08
CA VAL A 43 4.14 -19.78 -12.14
C VAL A 43 5.37 -18.95 -12.54
N PRO A 44 5.56 -18.58 -13.83
CA PRO A 44 6.65 -17.69 -14.23
C PRO A 44 6.69 -16.39 -13.42
N VAL A 45 7.88 -15.90 -13.09
CA VAL A 45 8.07 -14.72 -12.20
C VAL A 45 7.28 -13.51 -12.70
N GLU A 46 7.28 -13.24 -14.02
CA GLU A 46 6.52 -12.13 -14.62
C GLU A 46 5.00 -12.22 -14.39
N GLN A 47 4.47 -13.42 -14.15
CA GLN A 47 3.05 -13.64 -13.96
C GLN A 47 2.67 -13.64 -12.48
N GLN A 48 3.61 -13.78 -11.54
CA GLN A 48 3.33 -13.84 -10.10
C GLN A 48 3.70 -12.57 -9.30
N LEU A 49 3.86 -11.44 -10.00
CA LEU A 49 4.31 -10.16 -9.44
C LEU A 49 3.44 -9.59 -8.32
N LEU A 50 2.20 -10.06 -8.14
CA LEU A 50 1.29 -9.60 -7.09
C LEU A 50 1.43 -10.35 -5.77
N ARG A 51 2.26 -11.40 -5.71
CA ARG A 51 2.55 -12.07 -4.43
C ARG A 51 3.25 -11.11 -3.46
N PRO A 52 3.07 -11.27 -2.14
CA PRO A 52 3.66 -10.36 -1.14
C PRO A 52 5.17 -10.16 -1.28
N ILE A 53 5.91 -11.22 -1.63
CA ILE A 53 7.37 -11.15 -1.82
C ILE A 53 7.77 -10.20 -2.96
N PHE A 54 6.91 -9.98 -3.95
CA PHE A 54 7.16 -9.06 -5.04
C PHE A 54 6.48 -7.71 -4.75
N LEU A 55 5.16 -7.62 -4.87
CA LEU A 55 4.47 -6.34 -4.81
C LEU A 55 4.55 -5.67 -3.44
N THR A 56 4.14 -6.37 -2.38
CA THR A 56 4.07 -5.76 -1.05
C THR A 56 5.46 -5.39 -0.53
N GLN A 57 6.47 -6.25 -0.75
CA GLN A 57 7.87 -5.93 -0.43
C GLN A 57 8.34 -4.69 -1.22
N VAL A 58 8.08 -4.65 -2.53
CA VAL A 58 8.46 -3.52 -3.39
C VAL A 58 7.82 -2.22 -2.91
N ILE A 59 6.51 -2.22 -2.63
CA ILE A 59 5.84 -1.02 -2.16
C ILE A 59 6.39 -0.60 -0.80
N PHE A 60 6.55 -1.54 0.14
CA PHE A 60 7.08 -1.24 1.48
C PHE A 60 8.43 -0.54 1.40
N ALA A 61 9.39 -1.13 0.69
CA ALA A 61 10.73 -0.54 0.64
C ALA A 61 10.84 0.64 -0.34
N ALA A 62 10.05 0.72 -1.41
CA ALA A 62 9.98 1.92 -2.22
C ALA A 62 9.51 3.12 -1.37
N TYR A 63 8.40 2.97 -0.65
CA TYR A 63 7.78 4.07 0.09
C TYR A 63 8.47 4.41 1.41
N MET A 64 8.98 3.41 2.15
CA MET A 64 9.65 3.65 3.42
C MET A 64 11.15 3.87 3.26
N CYS A 65 11.83 3.10 2.41
CA CYS A 65 13.29 3.11 2.35
C CYS A 65 13.85 3.97 1.22
N CYS A 66 13.33 3.84 0.00
CA CYS A 66 13.95 4.47 -1.18
C CYS A 66 13.67 5.97 -1.23
N THR A 67 12.44 6.40 -0.96
CA THR A 67 12.01 7.80 -1.06
C THR A 67 12.59 8.71 0.01
N SER A 68 13.11 8.17 1.12
CA SER A 68 13.74 8.98 2.17
C SER A 68 14.98 9.74 1.70
N ILE A 69 15.55 9.36 0.54
CA ILE A 69 16.72 10.01 -0.04
C ILE A 69 16.47 11.49 -0.34
N PHE A 70 15.26 11.86 -0.73
CA PHE A 70 14.91 13.26 -0.99
C PHE A 70 14.99 14.10 0.28
N TYR A 71 14.46 13.58 1.39
CA TYR A 71 14.54 14.21 2.70
C TYR A 71 15.99 14.32 3.20
N PHE A 72 16.77 13.26 3.00
CA PHE A 72 18.19 13.26 3.37
C PHE A 72 18.99 14.31 2.58
N ILE A 73 18.79 14.37 1.26
CA ILE A 73 19.43 15.37 0.39
C ILE A 73 18.98 16.80 0.76
N ASP A 74 17.70 16.99 1.12
CA ASP A 74 17.17 18.26 1.61
C ASP A 74 17.89 18.74 2.89
N ILE A 75 18.11 17.83 3.86
CA ILE A 75 18.88 18.13 5.09
C ILE A 75 20.32 18.52 4.79
N LEU A 76 20.91 17.98 3.72
CA LEU A 76 22.26 18.33 3.29
C LEU A 76 22.31 19.69 2.55
N GLY A 77 21.18 20.39 2.42
CA GLY A 77 21.11 21.72 1.81
C GLY A 77 20.97 21.70 0.30
N TYR A 78 20.32 20.68 -0.26
CA TYR A 78 20.03 20.59 -1.69
C TYR A 78 18.51 20.72 -1.92
N ILE A 79 18.13 21.56 -2.88
CA ILE A 79 16.76 21.71 -3.37
C ILE A 79 16.79 21.51 -4.88
N ASP A 80 15.91 20.66 -5.40
CA ASP A 80 15.89 20.28 -6.82
C ASP A 80 17.27 19.83 -7.33
N PHE A 81 17.96 19.05 -6.49
CA PHE A 81 19.34 18.57 -6.72
C PHE A 81 20.40 19.66 -6.89
N LYS A 82 20.08 20.91 -6.54
CA LYS A 82 21.02 22.04 -6.53
C LYS A 82 21.34 22.43 -5.10
N LYS A 83 22.62 22.63 -4.79
CA LYS A 83 23.05 23.08 -3.48
C LYS A 83 22.57 24.52 -3.27
N VAL A 84 21.81 24.76 -2.19
CA VAL A 84 21.20 26.06 -1.90
C VAL A 84 22.26 27.13 -1.67
N SER A 85 23.31 26.79 -0.93
CA SER A 85 24.46 27.67 -0.67
C SER A 85 25.69 26.85 -0.31
N ASN A 86 26.87 27.35 -0.66
CA ASN A 86 28.14 26.77 -0.21
C ASN A 86 28.32 26.86 1.30
N PHE A 87 27.63 27.81 1.96
CA PHE A 87 27.66 28.05 3.39
C PHE A 87 26.44 27.48 4.15
N TYR A 88 25.69 26.57 3.53
CA TYR A 88 24.56 25.93 4.20
C TYR A 88 25.05 25.15 5.43
N LEU A 89 24.57 25.55 6.61
CA LEU A 89 24.89 24.87 7.87
C LEU A 89 23.90 23.73 8.08
N VAL A 90 24.41 22.50 8.03
CA VAL A 90 23.60 21.28 8.22
C VAL A 90 23.18 21.17 9.68
N ASP A 91 21.87 21.02 9.91
CA ASP A 91 21.32 20.67 11.22
C ASP A 91 21.75 19.24 11.61
N GLN A 92 22.75 19.16 12.47
CA GLN A 92 23.33 17.89 12.92
C GLN A 92 22.34 17.02 13.69
N LYS A 93 21.43 17.63 14.47
CA LYS A 93 20.42 16.87 15.23
C LYS A 93 19.45 16.20 14.27
N ARG A 94 18.92 16.96 13.30
CA ARG A 94 18.00 16.44 12.29
C ARG A 94 18.67 15.38 11.41
N LEU A 95 19.94 15.55 11.06
CA LEU A 95 20.72 14.57 10.32
C LEU A 95 20.90 13.25 11.10
N LEU A 96 21.21 13.32 12.40
CA LEU A 96 21.32 12.15 13.28
C LEU A 96 20.00 11.38 13.40
N LEU A 97 18.89 12.09 13.65
CA LEU A 97 17.55 11.49 13.72
C LEU A 97 17.18 10.82 12.40
N THR A 98 17.48 11.47 11.27
CA THR A 98 17.21 10.93 9.93
C THR A 98 17.99 9.64 9.68
N ALA A 99 19.29 9.63 10.02
CA ALA A 99 20.11 8.42 9.93
C ALA A 99 19.54 7.29 10.81
N GLN A 100 19.08 7.61 12.02
CA GLN A 100 18.48 6.63 12.93
C GLN A 100 17.15 6.08 12.40
N CYS A 101 16.25 6.92 11.89
CA CYS A 101 15.02 6.47 11.24
C CYS A 101 15.31 5.58 10.04
N GLN A 102 16.33 5.89 9.23
CA GLN A 102 16.71 5.04 8.10
C GLN A 102 17.25 3.67 8.54
N ARG A 103 18.02 3.61 9.64
CA ARG A 103 18.41 2.33 10.26
C ARG A 103 17.17 1.52 10.64
N TYR A 104 16.19 2.17 11.27
CA TYR A 104 14.94 1.52 11.67
C TYR A 104 14.11 1.03 10.46
N TYR A 105 14.06 1.79 9.37
CA TYR A 105 13.47 1.33 8.11
C TYR A 105 14.18 0.11 7.53
N CYS A 106 15.52 0.08 7.57
CA CYS A 106 16.28 -1.10 7.13
C CYS A 106 15.99 -2.33 8.01
N LEU A 107 15.92 -2.17 9.33
CA LEU A 107 15.52 -3.24 10.25
C LEU A 107 14.09 -3.71 9.97
N GLY A 108 13.15 -2.78 9.82
CA GLY A 108 11.75 -3.06 9.51
C GLY A 108 11.59 -3.82 8.19
N HIS A 109 12.32 -3.43 7.15
CA HIS A 109 12.34 -4.13 5.87
C HIS A 109 12.88 -5.56 6.00
N ALA A 110 13.97 -5.75 6.75
CA ALA A 110 14.53 -7.07 7.01
C ALA A 110 13.55 -7.96 7.78
N ALA A 111 12.92 -7.43 8.84
CA ALA A 111 11.93 -8.14 9.65
C ALA A 111 10.69 -8.50 8.83
N PHE A 112 10.12 -7.54 8.11
CA PHE A 112 8.98 -7.73 7.22
C PHE A 112 9.24 -8.82 6.17
N THR A 113 10.35 -8.72 5.46
CA THR A 113 10.73 -9.70 4.44
C THR A 113 10.96 -11.07 5.05
N SER A 114 11.59 -11.15 6.22
CA SER A 114 11.77 -12.41 6.94
C SER A 114 10.43 -13.05 7.30
N GLY A 115 9.45 -12.26 7.73
CA GLY A 115 8.10 -12.72 8.02
C GLY A 115 7.43 -13.35 6.81
N ILE A 116 7.51 -12.68 5.65
CA ILE A 116 7.05 -13.23 4.36
C ILE A 116 7.75 -14.55 4.09
N LEU A 117 9.09 -14.56 4.11
CA LEU A 117 9.89 -15.73 3.75
C LEU A 117 9.63 -16.92 4.67
N ILE A 118 9.38 -16.73 5.97
CA ILE A 118 9.08 -17.83 6.92
C ILE A 118 7.80 -18.58 6.51
N ILE A 119 6.75 -17.84 6.13
CA ILE A 119 5.42 -18.38 5.81
C ILE A 119 5.28 -18.77 4.33
N MET A 120 6.22 -18.36 3.48
CA MET A 120 6.21 -18.66 2.05
C MET A 120 6.31 -20.17 1.79
N GLN A 121 5.19 -20.83 1.49
CA GLN A 121 5.10 -22.28 1.29
C GLN A 121 4.52 -22.59 -0.09
N TYR A 122 5.39 -22.65 -1.08
CA TYR A 122 5.04 -22.98 -2.47
C TYR A 122 5.64 -24.35 -2.87
N PRO A 123 4.99 -25.10 -3.78
CA PRO A 123 3.69 -24.82 -4.39
C PRO A 123 2.52 -24.97 -3.40
N ILE A 124 1.50 -24.12 -3.51
CA ILE A 124 0.32 -24.19 -2.64
C ILE A 124 -0.60 -25.31 -3.09
N ARG A 125 -0.92 -26.23 -2.16
CA ARG A 125 -1.93 -27.27 -2.40
C ARG A 125 -3.32 -26.66 -2.55
N ARG A 126 -3.81 -26.61 -3.79
CA ARG A 126 -5.15 -26.13 -4.15
C ARG A 126 -6.20 -27.05 -3.55
N LYS A 127 -7.22 -26.49 -2.91
CA LYS A 127 -8.37 -27.25 -2.38
C LYS A 127 -9.60 -27.16 -3.29
N TYR A 128 -9.70 -26.06 -4.02
CA TYR A 128 -10.79 -25.74 -4.92
C TYR A 128 -10.22 -25.38 -6.29
N THR A 129 -11.03 -25.55 -7.32
CA THR A 129 -10.72 -25.16 -8.68
C THR A 129 -11.88 -24.37 -9.29
N CYS A 130 -11.58 -23.58 -10.31
CA CYS A 130 -12.54 -22.86 -11.13
C CYS A 130 -12.30 -23.24 -12.60
N ASN A 131 -13.31 -23.05 -13.45
CA ASN A 131 -13.15 -23.34 -14.88
C ASN A 131 -12.25 -22.29 -15.54
N ALA A 132 -11.00 -22.68 -15.82
CA ALA A 132 -9.98 -21.80 -16.42
C ALA A 132 -10.41 -21.18 -17.77
N ARG A 133 -11.21 -21.89 -18.58
CA ARG A 133 -11.66 -21.39 -19.91
C ARG A 133 -12.59 -20.18 -19.81
N LYS A 134 -13.19 -19.94 -18.65
CA LYS A 134 -14.14 -18.84 -18.41
C LYS A 134 -13.60 -17.83 -17.42
N LEU A 135 -12.28 -17.78 -17.22
CA LEU A 135 -11.69 -17.00 -16.16
C LEU A 135 -11.84 -15.48 -16.36
N SER A 136 -11.66 -14.97 -17.58
CA SER A 136 -11.93 -13.56 -17.90
C SER A 136 -13.39 -13.17 -17.67
N VAL A 137 -14.32 -14.01 -18.11
CA VAL A 137 -15.77 -13.84 -17.87
C VAL A 137 -16.07 -13.84 -16.38
N LEU A 138 -15.43 -14.73 -15.61
CA LEU A 138 -15.60 -14.80 -14.17
C LEU A 138 -15.09 -13.53 -13.48
N VAL A 139 -13.90 -13.02 -13.83
CA VAL A 139 -13.35 -11.78 -13.26
C VAL A 139 -14.24 -10.57 -13.61
N PHE A 140 -14.75 -10.50 -14.84
CA PHE A 140 -15.72 -9.49 -15.24
C PHE A 140 -17.02 -9.58 -14.41
N ASN A 141 -17.56 -10.78 -14.21
CA ASN A 141 -18.76 -10.99 -13.39
C ASN A 141 -18.51 -10.64 -11.92
N ILE A 142 -17.33 -10.94 -11.38
CA ILE A 142 -16.92 -10.50 -10.04
C ILE A 142 -16.94 -8.99 -9.96
N THR A 143 -16.41 -8.29 -10.98
CA THR A 143 -16.42 -6.81 -11.05
C THR A 143 -17.84 -6.25 -10.98
N LEU A 144 -18.77 -6.78 -11.78
CA LEU A 144 -20.16 -6.32 -11.79
C LEU A 144 -20.87 -6.64 -10.47
N ALA A 145 -20.69 -7.86 -9.96
CA ALA A 145 -21.29 -8.29 -8.70
C ALA A 145 -20.75 -7.46 -7.52
N SER A 146 -19.45 -7.18 -7.50
CA SER A 146 -18.85 -6.40 -6.42
C SER A 146 -19.28 -4.93 -6.46
N PHE A 147 -19.41 -4.37 -7.67
CA PHE A 147 -19.91 -3.01 -7.85
C PHE A 147 -21.37 -2.89 -7.36
N ALA A 148 -22.22 -3.82 -7.80
CA ALA A 148 -23.63 -3.87 -7.37
C ALA A 148 -23.76 -4.08 -5.85
N ALA A 149 -22.94 -4.97 -5.27
CA ALA A 149 -22.92 -5.19 -3.83
C ALA A 149 -22.49 -3.93 -3.05
N SER A 150 -21.46 -3.21 -3.53
CA SER A 150 -21.04 -1.95 -2.92
C SER A 150 -22.17 -0.92 -2.92
N LEU A 151 -22.86 -0.74 -4.06
CA LEU A 151 -24.02 0.15 -4.15
C LEU A 151 -25.15 -0.29 -3.20
N GLY A 152 -25.45 -1.58 -3.14
CA GLY A 152 -26.45 -2.14 -2.24
C GLY A 152 -26.11 -1.90 -0.76
N PHE A 153 -24.86 -2.08 -0.35
CA PHE A 153 -24.44 -1.91 1.04
C PHE A 153 -24.45 -0.45 1.50
N ARG A 154 -24.37 0.52 0.59
CA ARG A 154 -24.49 1.96 0.93
C ARG A 154 -25.86 2.32 1.52
N PHE A 155 -26.90 1.55 1.24
CA PHE A 155 -28.24 1.77 1.80
C PHE A 155 -28.35 1.33 3.27
N PHE A 156 -27.40 0.54 3.78
CA PHE A 156 -27.44 -0.02 5.12
C PHE A 156 -26.21 0.42 5.93
N PRO A 157 -26.34 1.37 6.88
CA PRO A 157 -25.20 1.86 7.67
C PRO A 157 -24.40 0.76 8.39
N ALA A 158 -25.07 -0.32 8.81
CA ALA A 158 -24.42 -1.47 9.45
C ALA A 158 -23.44 -2.21 8.52
N LEU A 159 -23.61 -2.09 7.20
CA LEU A 159 -22.78 -2.73 6.18
C LEU A 159 -21.73 -1.78 5.58
N ALA A 160 -21.56 -0.57 6.13
CA ALA A 160 -20.60 0.41 5.64
C ALA A 160 -19.16 -0.14 5.56
N GLN A 161 -18.77 -1.05 6.46
CA GLN A 161 -17.45 -1.71 6.40
C GLN A 161 -17.26 -2.50 5.10
N PHE A 162 -18.32 -3.13 4.57
CA PHE A 162 -18.23 -3.91 3.34
C PHE A 162 -18.15 -3.03 2.10
N VAL A 163 -18.73 -1.83 2.11
CA VAL A 163 -18.68 -0.88 0.97
C VAL A 163 -17.24 -0.67 0.52
N HIS A 164 -16.33 -0.32 1.44
CA HIS A 164 -14.92 -0.08 1.10
C HIS A 164 -14.19 -1.31 0.57
N HIS A 165 -14.48 -2.50 1.11
CA HIS A 165 -13.89 -3.75 0.63
C HIS A 165 -14.38 -4.10 -0.78
N PHE A 166 -15.67 -3.91 -1.06
CA PHE A 166 -16.26 -4.19 -2.36
C PHE A 166 -15.89 -3.13 -3.41
N ASP A 167 -15.73 -1.86 -3.03
CA ASP A 167 -15.16 -0.82 -3.90
C ASP A 167 -13.72 -1.17 -4.30
N SER A 168 -12.89 -1.58 -3.33
CA SER A 168 -11.50 -1.98 -3.58
C SER A 168 -11.41 -3.25 -4.45
N LEU A 169 -12.28 -4.23 -4.21
CA LEU A 169 -12.39 -5.43 -5.04
C LEU A 169 -12.84 -5.11 -6.46
N THR A 170 -13.85 -4.24 -6.62
CA THR A 170 -14.33 -3.78 -7.92
C THR A 170 -13.22 -3.11 -8.71
N PHE A 171 -12.43 -2.27 -8.04
CA PHE A 171 -11.32 -1.57 -8.65
C PHE A 171 -10.28 -2.52 -9.25
N ILE A 172 -9.84 -3.51 -8.45
CA ILE A 172 -8.83 -4.48 -8.89
C ILE A 172 -9.40 -5.45 -9.93
N ALA A 173 -10.62 -5.95 -9.72
CA ALA A 173 -11.27 -6.85 -10.64
C ALA A 173 -11.54 -6.17 -12.01
N ALA A 174 -11.96 -4.90 -12.02
CA ALA A 174 -12.14 -4.13 -13.26
C ALA A 174 -10.82 -3.97 -14.02
N THR A 175 -9.74 -3.66 -13.31
CA THR A 175 -8.40 -3.49 -13.89
C THR A 175 -7.89 -4.80 -14.50
N LEU A 176 -8.03 -5.91 -13.77
CA LEU A 176 -7.67 -7.23 -14.29
C LEU A 176 -8.57 -7.67 -15.45
N SER A 177 -9.88 -7.44 -15.34
CA SER A 177 -10.84 -7.74 -16.42
C SER A 177 -10.48 -7.01 -17.71
N LEU A 178 -10.06 -5.75 -17.62
CA LEU A 178 -9.59 -4.97 -18.75
C LEU A 178 -8.32 -5.58 -19.35
N ALA A 179 -7.32 -5.90 -18.53
CA ALA A 179 -6.06 -6.49 -18.99
C ALA A 179 -6.28 -7.85 -19.69
N MET A 180 -7.14 -8.71 -19.11
CA MET A 180 -7.51 -9.99 -19.71
C MET A 180 -8.28 -9.80 -21.02
N SER A 181 -9.25 -8.88 -21.05
CA SER A 181 -10.06 -8.61 -22.25
C SER A 181 -9.23 -8.07 -23.42
N ILE A 182 -8.24 -7.22 -23.14
CA ILE A 182 -7.25 -6.74 -24.13
C ILE A 182 -6.44 -7.90 -24.68
N THR A 183 -5.98 -8.81 -23.81
CA THR A 183 -5.19 -10.00 -24.22
C THR A 183 -6.04 -10.95 -25.08
N GLU A 184 -7.31 -11.13 -24.75
CA GLU A 184 -8.26 -11.98 -25.48
C GLU A 184 -8.86 -11.33 -26.73
N ARG A 185 -8.62 -10.03 -26.96
CA ARG A 185 -9.14 -9.25 -28.09
C ARG A 185 -10.68 -9.24 -28.20
N ASN A 186 -11.39 -9.36 -27.07
CA ASN A 186 -12.86 -9.28 -27.07
C ASN A 186 -13.33 -7.83 -26.92
N ILE A 187 -13.72 -7.20 -28.03
CA ILE A 187 -14.05 -5.77 -28.09
C ILE A 187 -15.17 -5.37 -27.10
N ILE A 188 -16.24 -6.17 -27.01
CA ILE A 188 -17.37 -5.86 -26.12
C ILE A 188 -16.90 -5.83 -24.66
N ARG A 189 -16.11 -6.83 -24.24
CA ARG A 189 -15.57 -6.87 -22.88
C ARG A 189 -14.51 -5.80 -22.64
N ILE A 190 -13.71 -5.45 -23.65
CA ILE A 190 -12.76 -4.33 -23.57
C ILE A 190 -13.54 -3.05 -23.30
N MET A 191 -14.58 -2.74 -24.06
CA MET A 191 -15.39 -1.53 -23.87
C MET A 191 -16.05 -1.50 -22.48
N ALA A 192 -16.67 -2.60 -22.06
CA ALA A 192 -17.32 -2.68 -20.75
C ALA A 192 -16.30 -2.55 -19.59
N SER A 193 -15.17 -3.26 -19.66
CA SER A 193 -14.13 -3.18 -18.63
C SER A 193 -13.43 -1.82 -18.63
N MET A 194 -13.26 -1.19 -19.80
CA MET A 194 -12.69 0.14 -19.93
C MET A 194 -13.61 1.21 -19.33
N LEU A 195 -14.93 1.07 -19.50
CA LEU A 195 -15.91 1.95 -18.85
C LEU A 195 -15.84 1.84 -17.32
N MET A 196 -15.82 0.62 -16.78
CA MET A 196 -15.70 0.38 -15.33
C MET A 196 -14.37 0.88 -14.78
N TYR A 197 -13.27 0.60 -15.46
CA TYR A 197 -11.94 1.10 -15.12
C TYR A 197 -11.90 2.63 -15.14
N GLY A 198 -12.44 3.26 -16.19
CA GLY A 198 -12.51 4.72 -16.33
C GLY A 198 -13.33 5.37 -15.22
N PHE A 199 -14.48 4.79 -14.86
CA PHE A 199 -15.29 5.26 -13.75
C PHE A 199 -14.54 5.19 -12.41
N ASN A 200 -13.86 4.07 -12.15
CA ASN A 200 -13.05 3.87 -10.96
C ASN A 200 -11.86 4.83 -10.89
N LEU A 201 -11.17 5.05 -12.02
CA LEU A 201 -10.05 5.98 -12.12
C LEU A 201 -10.51 7.44 -11.92
N TYR A 202 -11.67 7.80 -12.48
CA TYR A 202 -12.28 9.10 -12.27
C TYR A 202 -12.68 9.32 -10.81
N GLY A 203 -13.31 8.33 -10.18
CA GLY A 203 -13.61 8.36 -8.75
C GLY A 203 -12.35 8.50 -7.89
N ALA A 204 -11.27 7.80 -8.25
CA ALA A 204 -9.96 7.94 -7.61
C ALA A 204 -9.40 9.36 -7.75
N LEU A 205 -9.49 9.99 -8.92
CA LEU A 205 -9.07 11.38 -9.13
C LEU A 205 -9.90 12.38 -8.29
N LEU A 206 -11.22 12.18 -8.23
CA LEU A 206 -12.11 13.03 -7.43
C LEU A 206 -11.97 12.81 -5.92
N SER A 207 -11.35 11.70 -5.49
CA SER A 207 -11.05 11.47 -4.08
C SER A 207 -9.97 12.43 -3.55
N GLY A 208 -9.20 13.05 -4.44
CA GLY A 208 -8.04 13.87 -4.06
C GLY A 208 -6.86 13.06 -3.52
N PHE A 209 -6.92 11.72 -3.48
CA PHE A 209 -5.80 10.85 -3.10
C PHE A 209 -4.98 10.44 -4.34
N LYS A 210 -3.65 10.46 -4.21
CA LYS A 210 -2.72 10.09 -5.31
C LYS A 210 -2.60 8.58 -5.45
N GLU A 211 -2.66 7.88 -4.33
CA GLU A 211 -2.32 6.47 -4.21
C GLU A 211 -3.26 5.60 -5.06
N PRO A 212 -4.60 5.75 -5.01
CA PRO A 212 -5.48 4.91 -5.82
C PRO A 212 -5.26 5.11 -7.32
N VAL A 213 -4.96 6.33 -7.78
CA VAL A 213 -4.69 6.62 -9.19
C VAL A 213 -3.41 5.93 -9.66
N ILE A 214 -2.33 6.06 -8.89
CA ILE A 214 -1.03 5.44 -9.17
C ILE A 214 -1.17 3.91 -9.19
N LEU A 215 -1.86 3.34 -8.19
CA LEU A 215 -2.09 1.90 -8.10
C LEU A 215 -2.94 1.38 -9.27
N SER A 216 -3.93 2.15 -9.73
CA SER A 216 -4.73 1.80 -10.92
C SER A 216 -3.86 1.52 -12.13
N VAL A 217 -2.97 2.48 -12.43
CA VAL A 217 -2.13 2.44 -13.61
C VAL A 217 -1.04 1.39 -13.43
N LEU A 218 -0.44 1.31 -12.24
CA LEU A 218 0.57 0.32 -11.87
C LEU A 218 0.07 -1.11 -12.11
N ILE A 219 -1.11 -1.44 -11.61
CA ILE A 219 -1.66 -2.79 -11.69
C ILE A 219 -2.04 -3.14 -13.13
N LEU A 220 -2.60 -2.20 -13.90
CA LEU A 220 -2.85 -2.38 -15.32
C LEU A 220 -1.55 -2.68 -16.08
N GLY A 221 -0.49 -1.92 -15.81
CA GLY A 221 0.85 -2.13 -16.37
C GLY A 221 1.40 -3.52 -16.02
N ILE A 222 1.32 -3.93 -14.76
CA ILE A 222 1.77 -5.25 -14.28
C ILE A 222 1.06 -6.38 -15.04
N PHE A 223 -0.26 -6.32 -15.19
CA PHE A 223 -1.00 -7.40 -15.87
C PHE A 223 -0.82 -7.43 -17.39
N LEU A 224 -0.60 -6.28 -18.03
CA LEU A 224 -0.34 -6.22 -19.47
C LEU A 224 1.11 -6.56 -19.81
N TYR A 225 2.04 -6.44 -18.86
CA TYR A 225 3.47 -6.62 -19.10
C TYR A 225 3.83 -8.00 -19.69
N PRO A 226 3.32 -9.15 -19.19
CA PRO A 226 3.64 -10.45 -19.75
C PRO A 226 3.28 -10.57 -21.24
N SER A 227 2.15 -9.99 -21.65
CA SER A 227 1.64 -10.06 -23.03
C SER A 227 2.23 -8.99 -23.95
N TYR A 228 2.56 -7.79 -23.43
CA TYR A 228 2.88 -6.60 -24.22
C TYR A 228 4.14 -5.86 -23.73
N ARG A 229 5.21 -6.58 -23.37
CA ARG A 229 6.44 -6.06 -22.74
C ARG A 229 6.94 -4.72 -23.29
N ARG A 230 7.12 -4.63 -24.62
CA ARG A 230 7.65 -3.41 -25.29
C ARG A 230 6.69 -2.23 -25.18
N THR A 231 5.42 -2.45 -25.49
CA THR A 231 4.37 -1.41 -25.45
C THR A 231 4.17 -0.91 -24.03
N VAL A 232 4.11 -1.83 -23.06
CA VAL A 232 4.01 -1.47 -21.64
C VAL A 232 5.24 -0.67 -21.25
N ALA A 233 6.47 -1.13 -21.49
CA ALA A 233 7.67 -0.35 -21.13
C ALA A 233 7.69 1.05 -21.76
N LEU A 234 7.27 1.19 -23.02
CA LEU A 234 7.28 2.46 -23.74
C LEU A 234 6.20 3.45 -23.25
N ILE A 235 5.02 2.96 -22.86
CA ILE A 235 3.89 3.82 -22.47
C ILE A 235 3.80 3.96 -20.95
N PHE A 236 3.83 2.85 -20.23
CA PHE A 236 3.64 2.79 -18.79
C PHE A 236 4.68 3.61 -18.03
N ILE A 237 5.98 3.50 -18.38
CA ILE A 237 7.05 4.22 -17.68
C ILE A 237 6.86 5.74 -17.81
N PRO A 238 6.72 6.33 -19.02
CA PRO A 238 6.41 7.75 -19.15
C PRO A 238 5.11 8.16 -18.47
N THR A 239 4.05 7.35 -18.54
CA THR A 239 2.78 7.65 -17.85
C THR A 239 2.98 7.71 -16.33
N MET A 240 3.70 6.75 -15.74
CA MET A 240 3.98 6.77 -14.31
C MET A 240 4.80 7.99 -13.91
N VAL A 241 5.83 8.35 -14.67
CA VAL A 241 6.62 9.56 -14.45
C VAL A 241 5.74 10.81 -14.53
N ALA A 242 4.89 10.92 -15.56
CA ALA A 242 3.96 12.03 -15.71
C ALA A 242 2.98 12.12 -14.52
N LEU A 243 2.45 10.99 -14.05
CA LEU A 243 1.59 10.96 -12.86
C LEU A 243 2.32 11.45 -11.61
N PHE A 244 3.58 11.04 -11.39
CA PHE A 244 4.36 11.52 -10.25
C PHE A 244 4.67 13.02 -10.30
N LEU A 245 4.75 13.61 -11.49
CA LEU A 245 4.96 15.04 -11.67
C LEU A 245 3.66 15.86 -11.55
N VAL A 246 2.54 15.32 -12.04
CA VAL A 246 1.28 16.05 -12.19
C VAL A 246 0.34 15.86 -10.99
N LEU A 247 0.23 14.65 -10.44
CA LEU A 247 -0.72 14.35 -9.36
C LEU A 247 -0.48 15.14 -8.07
N PRO A 248 0.75 15.46 -7.65
CA PRO A 248 0.97 16.29 -6.46
C PRO A 248 0.32 17.66 -6.60
N THR A 249 0.54 18.33 -7.73
CA THR A 249 -0.03 19.64 -8.05
C THR A 249 -1.55 19.56 -8.17
N TYR A 250 -2.06 18.57 -8.91
CA TYR A 250 -3.50 18.33 -9.04
C TYR A 250 -4.16 18.21 -7.66
N ASN A 251 -3.66 17.31 -6.81
CA ASN A 251 -4.26 17.01 -5.52
C ASN A 251 -4.14 18.18 -4.53
N ARG A 252 -3.05 18.95 -4.59
CA ARG A 252 -2.89 20.15 -3.74
C ARG A 252 -4.00 21.16 -4.04
N VAL A 253 -4.13 21.57 -5.30
CA VAL A 253 -5.14 22.54 -5.74
C VAL A 253 -6.55 21.99 -5.51
N PHE A 254 -6.78 20.73 -5.90
CA PHE A 254 -8.08 20.08 -5.71
C PHE A 254 -8.50 20.07 -4.25
N ARG A 255 -7.64 19.63 -3.32
CA ARG A 255 -7.97 19.57 -1.88
C ARG A 255 -8.19 20.97 -1.30
N GLN A 256 -7.40 21.95 -1.70
CA GLN A 256 -7.56 23.33 -1.25
C GLN A 256 -8.95 23.87 -1.57
N HIS A 257 -9.49 23.56 -2.75
CA HIS A 257 -10.81 24.04 -3.17
C HIS A 257 -11.98 23.12 -2.79
N ALA A 258 -11.78 21.80 -2.77
CA ALA A 258 -12.85 20.83 -2.53
C ALA A 258 -13.07 20.49 -1.04
N TRP A 259 -12.01 20.51 -0.22
CA TRP A 259 -12.10 20.13 1.19
C TRP A 259 -12.16 21.33 2.13
N PHE A 260 -11.48 22.42 1.75
CA PHE A 260 -11.41 23.64 2.55
C PHE A 260 -12.14 24.82 1.90
N GLY A 261 -12.42 24.73 0.60
CA GLY A 261 -13.17 25.74 -0.13
C GLY A 261 -14.67 25.46 -0.14
N THR A 262 -15.44 26.43 -0.59
CA THR A 262 -16.91 26.34 -0.76
C THR A 262 -17.32 25.76 -2.12
N GLN A 263 -16.36 25.28 -2.90
CA GLN A 263 -16.60 24.88 -4.29
C GLN A 263 -17.06 23.43 -4.40
N SER A 264 -17.88 23.17 -5.42
CA SER A 264 -18.24 21.80 -5.76
C SER A 264 -17.02 21.00 -6.24
N THR A 265 -17.02 19.68 -6.01
CA THR A 265 -15.98 18.74 -6.47
C THR A 265 -15.65 18.90 -7.96
N ALA A 266 -16.67 19.14 -8.80
CA ALA A 266 -16.50 19.32 -10.24
C ALA A 266 -15.78 20.64 -10.58
N GLN A 267 -16.08 21.73 -9.87
CA GLN A 267 -15.39 23.01 -10.05
C GLN A 267 -13.94 22.93 -9.58
N ALA A 268 -13.70 22.35 -8.39
CA ALA A 268 -12.36 22.14 -7.87
C ALA A 268 -11.49 21.30 -8.80
N SER A 269 -12.05 20.27 -9.45
CA SER A 269 -11.34 19.47 -10.46
C SER A 269 -10.95 20.29 -11.70
N LYS A 270 -11.86 21.14 -12.21
CA LYS A 270 -11.54 22.05 -13.33
C LYS A 270 -10.44 23.05 -12.97
N MET A 271 -10.47 23.62 -11.76
CA MET A 271 -9.42 24.53 -11.30
C MET A 271 -8.07 23.82 -11.17
N ALA A 272 -8.05 22.60 -10.64
CA ALA A 272 -6.84 21.80 -10.55
C ALA A 272 -6.25 21.47 -11.94
N LEU A 273 -7.09 21.10 -12.92
CA LEU A 273 -6.66 20.86 -14.30
C LEU A 273 -6.12 22.12 -14.97
N ASN A 274 -6.82 23.25 -14.82
CA ASN A 274 -6.38 24.53 -15.36
C ASN A 274 -5.03 24.96 -14.76
N SER A 275 -4.81 24.72 -13.47
CA SER A 275 -3.55 25.03 -12.79
C SER A 275 -2.36 24.25 -13.34
N ILE A 276 -2.60 22.99 -13.76
CA ILE A 276 -1.57 22.15 -14.40
C ILE A 276 -1.28 22.63 -15.82
N LEU A 277 -2.32 22.96 -16.60
CA LEU A 277 -2.18 23.36 -18.00
C LEU A 277 -1.53 24.75 -18.15
N HIS A 278 -1.95 25.70 -17.32
CA HIS A 278 -1.53 27.10 -17.46
C HIS A 278 -0.26 27.47 -16.68
N HIS A 279 0.43 26.49 -16.08
CA HIS A 279 1.76 26.65 -15.45
C HIS A 279 1.84 27.85 -14.48
N ALA A 280 0.73 28.27 -13.88
CA ALA A 280 0.62 29.61 -13.29
C ALA A 280 1.44 29.79 -11.99
N ASP A 281 1.84 28.70 -11.33
CA ASP A 281 2.73 28.76 -10.18
C ASP A 281 3.86 27.73 -10.32
N GLN A 282 5.08 28.21 -10.61
CA GLN A 282 6.33 27.43 -10.54
C GLN A 282 6.70 27.06 -9.08
N GLU A 283 5.74 26.61 -8.27
CA GLU A 283 6.08 26.01 -6.99
C GLU A 283 6.81 24.70 -7.26
N SER A 284 8.05 24.60 -6.79
CA SER A 284 8.85 23.39 -6.90
C SER A 284 8.09 22.19 -6.31
N ASN A 285 8.16 21.04 -6.97
CA ASN A 285 7.67 19.77 -6.43
C ASN A 285 8.59 19.22 -5.33
N TRP A 286 9.73 19.85 -5.05
CA TRP A 286 10.68 19.42 -4.03
C TRP A 286 10.05 19.18 -2.65
N PRO A 287 9.18 20.06 -2.12
CA PRO A 287 8.57 19.82 -0.81
C PRO A 287 7.70 18.56 -0.79
N PHE A 288 7.09 18.20 -1.93
CA PHE A 288 6.39 16.92 -2.03
C PHE A 288 7.37 15.76 -1.95
N PHE A 289 8.47 15.78 -2.70
CA PHE A 289 9.46 14.71 -2.70
C PHE A 289 10.15 14.55 -1.33
N ALA A 290 10.59 15.65 -0.72
CA ALA A 290 11.28 15.63 0.55
C ALA A 290 10.36 15.29 1.73
N TYR A 291 9.15 15.86 1.79
CA TYR A 291 8.33 15.81 3.01
C TYR A 291 7.04 14.99 2.91
N ARG A 292 6.58 14.64 1.71
CA ARG A 292 5.28 13.94 1.50
C ARG A 292 5.37 12.63 0.73
N LEU A 293 6.49 12.37 0.05
CA LEU A 293 6.72 11.12 -0.64
C LEU A 293 7.33 10.06 0.29
N SER A 294 8.08 10.51 1.30
CA SER A 294 8.58 9.68 2.40
C SER A 294 7.91 10.07 3.71
N GLU A 295 7.70 9.10 4.59
CA GLU A 295 7.18 9.33 5.95
C GLU A 295 8.30 9.56 6.97
N ILE A 296 9.55 9.70 6.51
CA ILE A 296 10.71 9.82 7.39
C ILE A 296 10.67 11.10 8.25
N ASP A 297 10.19 12.23 7.71
CA ASP A 297 10.04 13.48 8.49
C ASP A 297 9.16 13.26 9.72
N MET A 298 7.99 12.68 9.51
CA MET A 298 7.06 12.34 10.59
C MET A 298 7.71 11.39 11.60
N PHE A 299 8.46 10.38 11.12
CA PHE A 299 9.15 9.45 12.00
C PHE A 299 10.23 10.14 12.85
N THR A 300 10.99 11.10 12.29
CA THR A 300 11.99 11.83 13.09
C THR A 300 11.37 12.60 14.25
N LYS A 301 10.16 13.15 14.08
CA LYS A 301 9.43 13.85 15.15
C LYS A 301 8.98 12.91 16.26
N TYR A 302 8.51 11.71 15.92
CA TYR A 302 8.20 10.68 16.91
C TYR A 302 9.45 10.15 17.63
N LEU A 303 10.56 10.02 16.90
CA LEU A 303 11.82 9.59 17.48
C LEU A 303 12.41 10.64 18.44
N ASP A 304 12.26 11.93 18.13
CA ASP A 304 12.74 13.02 18.99
C ASP A 304 11.89 13.18 20.25
N SER A 305 10.60 12.84 20.19
CA SER A 305 9.64 12.96 21.30
C SER A 305 9.49 11.70 22.15
N THR A 306 9.78 10.51 21.63
CA THR A 306 9.64 9.24 22.39
C THR A 306 11.00 8.54 22.55
N PRO A 307 11.47 8.30 23.79
CA PRO A 307 10.73 8.36 25.07
C PRO A 307 10.89 9.67 25.87
N SER A 308 11.49 10.72 25.31
CA SER A 308 11.88 11.94 26.04
C SER A 308 10.69 12.74 26.59
N THR A 309 9.68 12.98 25.76
CA THR A 309 8.47 13.76 26.06
C THR A 309 7.25 12.86 26.27
N VAL A 310 7.18 11.75 25.53
CA VAL A 310 6.08 10.78 25.58
C VAL A 310 6.67 9.39 25.73
N ASP A 311 6.26 8.68 26.77
CA ASP A 311 6.66 7.30 27.03
C ASP A 311 6.21 6.34 25.92
N PHE A 312 6.84 5.17 25.86
CA PHE A 312 6.38 4.09 24.99
C PHE A 312 4.96 3.65 25.39
N TYR A 313 4.10 3.47 24.39
CA TYR A 313 2.69 3.09 24.56
C TYR A 313 2.50 1.61 24.93
N GLY A 314 3.53 0.79 24.84
CA GLY A 314 3.43 -0.64 25.14
C GLY A 314 2.34 -1.34 24.32
N THR A 315 1.43 -2.00 25.02
CA THR A 315 0.28 -2.73 24.44
C THR A 315 -0.94 -1.85 24.19
N GLN A 316 -0.92 -0.56 24.56
CA GLN A 316 -2.08 0.33 24.43
C GLN A 316 -2.56 0.43 22.98
N LEU A 317 -1.64 0.59 22.02
CA LEU A 317 -1.97 0.69 20.59
C LEU A 317 -2.65 -0.59 20.08
N LEU A 318 -2.21 -1.75 20.57
CA LEU A 318 -2.84 -3.03 20.23
C LEU A 318 -4.24 -3.12 20.83
N THR A 319 -4.43 -2.70 22.07
CA THR A 319 -5.75 -2.64 22.71
C THR A 319 -6.70 -1.72 21.95
N GLN A 320 -6.25 -0.51 21.57
CA GLN A 320 -7.01 0.42 20.75
C GLN A 320 -7.38 -0.21 19.40
N ALA A 321 -6.43 -0.90 18.76
CA ALA A 321 -6.70 -1.57 17.51
C ALA A 321 -7.70 -2.73 17.64
N LEU A 322 -7.67 -3.47 18.75
CA LEU A 322 -8.67 -4.49 19.04
C LEU A 322 -10.08 -3.89 19.22
N THR A 323 -10.18 -2.72 19.87
CA THR A 323 -11.47 -2.02 19.99
C THR A 323 -12.00 -1.51 18.65
N ALA A 324 -11.12 -1.12 17.72
CA ALA A 324 -11.50 -0.59 16.41
C ALA A 324 -12.26 -1.61 15.55
N ILE A 325 -11.94 -2.91 15.71
CA ILE A 325 -12.54 -4.03 14.96
C ILE A 325 -14.06 -4.14 15.17
N ILE A 326 -14.55 -3.80 16.37
CA ILE A 326 -15.95 -3.98 16.72
C ILE A 326 -16.81 -3.01 15.88
N PRO A 327 -17.77 -3.48 15.07
CA PRO A 327 -18.62 -2.59 14.27
C PRO A 327 -19.40 -1.60 15.12
N ARG A 328 -19.62 -0.39 14.60
CA ARG A 328 -20.49 0.60 15.27
C ARG A 328 -21.92 0.09 15.45
N ALA A 329 -22.38 -0.85 14.62
CA ALA A 329 -23.70 -1.46 14.78
C ALA A 329 -23.81 -2.27 16.08
N LEU A 330 -22.71 -2.88 16.55
CA LEU A 330 -22.66 -3.64 17.80
C LEU A 330 -22.25 -2.76 19.00
N TRP A 331 -21.43 -1.74 18.77
CA TRP A 331 -21.02 -0.77 19.78
C TRP A 331 -21.12 0.67 19.26
N PRO A 332 -22.30 1.30 19.34
CA PRO A 332 -22.52 2.65 18.79
C PRO A 332 -21.65 3.72 19.45
N SER A 333 -21.47 3.64 20.77
CA SER A 333 -20.68 4.56 21.59
C SER A 333 -19.17 4.31 21.55
N LYS A 334 -18.68 3.43 20.65
CA LYS A 334 -17.24 3.16 20.56
C LYS A 334 -16.45 4.44 20.22
N PRO A 335 -15.26 4.63 20.81
CA PRO A 335 -14.39 5.76 20.50
C PRO A 335 -14.15 5.92 19.00
N ILE A 336 -13.98 7.16 18.55
CA ILE A 336 -13.62 7.45 17.17
C ILE A 336 -12.12 7.19 17.02
N THR A 337 -11.78 6.22 16.17
CA THR A 337 -10.39 5.81 15.92
C THR A 337 -9.52 6.96 15.42
N GLU A 338 -10.08 7.88 14.62
CA GLU A 338 -9.36 9.07 14.17
C GLU A 338 -8.91 9.92 15.35
N ASP A 339 -9.80 10.20 16.30
CA ASP A 339 -9.52 11.07 17.45
C ASP A 339 -8.43 10.44 18.33
N GLN A 340 -8.51 9.14 18.59
CA GLN A 340 -7.50 8.40 19.37
C GLN A 340 -6.10 8.46 18.74
N VAL A 341 -6.03 8.32 17.41
CA VAL A 341 -4.75 8.41 16.69
C VAL A 341 -4.24 9.85 16.69
N MET A 342 -5.12 10.84 16.49
CA MET A 342 -4.73 12.24 16.47
C MET A 342 -4.27 12.76 17.84
N GLU A 343 -4.84 12.28 18.95
CA GLU A 343 -4.33 12.57 20.29
C GLU A 343 -2.85 12.23 20.44
N ARG A 344 -2.42 11.09 19.90
CA ARG A 344 -1.01 10.66 19.86
C ARG A 344 -0.17 11.57 18.97
N VAL A 345 -0.68 11.98 17.81
CA VAL A 345 -0.02 12.94 16.90
C VAL A 345 0.22 14.28 17.60
N TYR A 346 -0.76 14.77 18.35
CA TYR A 346 -0.66 16.02 19.10
C TYR A 346 0.29 15.90 20.30
N ALA A 347 0.22 14.80 21.04
CA ALA A 347 1.11 14.55 22.19
C ALA A 347 2.59 14.50 21.77
N ALA A 348 2.88 13.91 20.61
CA ALA A 348 4.22 13.85 20.04
C ALA A 348 4.68 15.15 19.34
N GLY A 349 3.82 16.20 19.30
CA GLY A 349 4.16 17.47 18.66
C GLY A 349 4.32 17.40 17.14
N VAL A 350 3.79 16.36 16.49
CA VAL A 350 3.93 16.16 15.03
C VAL A 350 3.09 17.17 14.26
N VAL A 351 1.91 17.48 14.78
CA VAL A 351 0.96 18.47 14.25
C VAL A 351 0.38 19.27 15.42
N SER A 352 0.05 20.55 15.19
CA SER A 352 -0.66 21.37 16.17
C SER A 352 -2.15 21.01 16.23
N LYS A 353 -2.78 21.08 17.41
CA LYS A 353 -4.23 20.87 17.57
C LYS A 353 -5.10 21.81 16.71
N ASN A 354 -4.54 22.96 16.32
CA ASN A 354 -5.24 23.94 15.49
C ASN A 354 -5.09 23.67 13.98
N SER A 355 -4.34 22.64 13.59
CA SER A 355 -4.15 22.28 12.18
C SER A 355 -5.24 21.33 11.71
N THR A 356 -5.74 21.54 10.50
CA THR A 356 -6.80 20.73 9.87
C THR A 356 -6.28 19.47 9.18
N VAL A 357 -5.03 19.08 9.46
CA VAL A 357 -4.33 17.99 8.77
C VAL A 357 -4.42 16.69 9.59
N SER A 358 -4.90 15.62 8.97
CA SER A 358 -4.81 14.25 9.50
C SER A 358 -3.45 13.64 9.11
N ALA A 359 -2.59 13.45 10.10
CA ALA A 359 -1.22 12.92 9.93
C ALA A 359 -1.08 11.60 10.69
N LYS A 360 -1.67 10.54 10.13
CA LYS A 360 -1.67 9.21 10.77
C LYS A 360 -0.27 8.60 10.79
N PRO A 361 0.18 8.04 11.91
CA PRO A 361 1.45 7.31 11.98
C PRO A 361 1.50 6.15 11.00
N ALA A 362 2.69 5.92 10.47
CA ALA A 362 3.00 4.69 9.74
C ALA A 362 2.96 3.48 10.66
N PHE A 363 2.76 2.28 10.11
CA PHE A 363 2.83 1.04 10.88
C PHE A 363 4.18 0.86 11.62
N ILE A 364 5.28 1.25 10.98
CA ILE A 364 6.62 1.18 11.59
C ILE A 364 6.81 2.20 12.72
N VAL A 365 6.15 3.36 12.63
CA VAL A 365 6.15 4.36 13.71
C VAL A 365 5.40 3.80 14.90
N ASP A 366 4.18 3.27 14.72
CA ASP A 366 3.44 2.64 15.82
C ASP A 366 4.21 1.45 16.43
N SER A 367 4.92 0.69 15.60
CA SER A 367 5.78 -0.40 16.09
C SER A 367 6.92 0.12 16.99
N TYR A 368 7.52 1.26 16.63
CA TYR A 368 8.49 1.94 17.49
C TYR A 368 7.84 2.46 18.77
N LEU A 369 6.70 3.14 18.66
CA LEU A 369 5.99 3.71 19.81
C LEU A 369 5.51 2.63 20.80
N SER A 370 5.26 1.40 20.33
CA SER A 370 4.91 0.29 21.20
C SER A 370 6.07 -0.29 22.01
N GLY A 371 7.32 -0.19 21.56
CA GLY A 371 8.42 -0.87 22.25
C GLY A 371 9.81 -0.68 21.67
N GLY A 372 10.07 0.46 21.04
CA GLY A 372 11.35 0.80 20.45
C GLY A 372 11.79 -0.16 19.34
N VAL A 373 13.10 -0.47 19.32
CA VAL A 373 13.71 -1.35 18.32
C VAL A 373 13.13 -2.78 18.36
N PRO A 374 12.94 -3.44 19.53
CA PRO A 374 12.25 -4.72 19.60
C PRO A 374 10.83 -4.68 19.04
N GLY A 375 10.09 -3.60 19.31
CA GLY A 375 8.74 -3.39 18.75
C GLY A 375 8.74 -3.40 17.22
N ILE A 376 9.63 -2.62 16.60
CA ILE A 376 9.82 -2.62 15.13
C ILE A 376 10.07 -4.04 14.62
N PHE A 377 10.99 -4.78 15.23
CA PHE A 377 11.32 -6.13 14.76
C PHE A 377 10.12 -7.07 14.86
N ILE A 378 9.47 -7.16 16.02
CA ILE A 378 8.38 -8.11 16.28
C ILE A 378 7.16 -7.80 15.41
N PHE A 379 6.71 -6.54 15.39
CA PHE A 379 5.49 -6.18 14.66
C PHE A 379 5.68 -6.25 13.15
N LEU A 380 6.83 -5.84 12.59
CA LEU A 380 7.07 -5.95 11.15
C LEU A 380 7.26 -7.42 10.73
N LEU A 381 7.91 -8.24 11.55
CA LEU A 381 8.00 -9.70 11.31
C LEU A 381 6.59 -10.32 11.25
N GLY A 382 5.75 -10.02 12.24
CA GLY A 382 4.35 -10.47 12.26
C GLY A 382 3.56 -9.95 11.07
N TYR A 383 3.76 -8.69 10.69
CA TYR A 383 3.10 -8.06 9.56
C TYR A 383 3.40 -8.78 8.24
N GLY A 384 4.68 -9.10 7.97
CA GLY A 384 5.07 -9.88 6.79
C GLY A 384 4.51 -11.31 6.81
N ALA A 385 4.55 -11.97 7.98
CA ALA A 385 4.03 -13.32 8.15
C ALA A 385 2.52 -13.40 7.91
N ILE A 386 1.74 -12.46 8.47
CA ILE A 386 0.29 -12.37 8.27
C ILE A 386 -0.03 -12.08 6.80
N CYS A 387 0.70 -11.15 6.18
CA CYS A 387 0.54 -10.81 4.76
C CYS A 387 0.69 -12.05 3.87
N GLN A 388 1.77 -12.81 4.03
CA GLN A 388 2.00 -14.04 3.27
C GLN A 388 1.02 -15.16 3.64
N PHE A 389 0.64 -15.29 4.91
CA PHE A 389 -0.36 -16.26 5.35
C PHE A 389 -1.70 -16.06 4.64
N ILE A 390 -2.19 -14.82 4.60
CA ILE A 390 -3.46 -14.47 3.97
C ILE A 390 -3.38 -14.70 2.45
N ALA A 391 -2.28 -14.31 1.80
CA ALA A 391 -2.07 -14.59 0.38
C ALA A 391 -2.11 -16.11 0.09
N ASN A 392 -1.38 -16.91 0.86
CA ASN A 392 -1.41 -18.36 0.74
C ASN A 392 -2.83 -18.92 0.90
N ARG A 393 -3.57 -18.36 1.87
CA ARG A 393 -4.95 -18.77 2.16
C ARG A 393 -5.88 -18.40 1.00
N ALA A 394 -5.73 -17.23 0.40
CA ALA A 394 -6.51 -16.81 -0.75
C ALA A 394 -6.26 -17.74 -1.95
N GLU A 395 -5.00 -18.06 -2.28
CA GLU A 395 -4.68 -19.02 -3.36
C GLU A 395 -5.30 -20.40 -3.09
N LYS A 396 -5.26 -20.88 -1.84
CA LYS A 396 -5.85 -22.16 -1.45
C LYS A 396 -7.38 -22.18 -1.59
N LEU A 397 -8.06 -21.07 -1.26
CA LEU A 397 -9.52 -20.95 -1.29
C LEU A 397 -10.06 -20.75 -2.71
N PHE A 398 -9.37 -19.97 -3.55
CA PHE A 398 -9.86 -19.58 -4.87
C PHE A 398 -9.17 -20.29 -6.04
N GLY A 399 -8.35 -21.30 -5.75
CA GLY A 399 -7.83 -22.23 -6.76
C GLY A 399 -6.61 -21.73 -7.54
N GLY A 400 -5.77 -20.90 -6.91
CA GLY A 400 -4.48 -20.51 -7.44
C GLY A 400 -4.22 -19.00 -7.43
N TYR A 401 -3.12 -18.61 -8.07
CA TYR A 401 -2.59 -17.25 -8.05
C TYR A 401 -3.54 -16.20 -8.64
N LEU A 402 -4.17 -16.47 -9.80
CA LEU A 402 -4.95 -15.43 -10.48
C LEU A 402 -6.17 -15.00 -9.67
N LEU A 403 -7.05 -15.92 -9.27
CA LEU A 403 -8.19 -15.53 -8.43
C LEU A 403 -7.77 -15.22 -6.99
N GLY A 404 -6.96 -16.09 -6.38
CA GLY A 404 -6.59 -15.95 -4.97
C GLY A 404 -5.77 -14.70 -4.72
N THR A 405 -4.58 -14.62 -5.31
CA THR A 405 -3.66 -13.51 -5.06
C THR A 405 -4.04 -12.26 -5.87
N SER A 406 -4.30 -12.41 -7.18
CA SER A 406 -4.44 -11.25 -8.07
C SER A 406 -5.80 -10.55 -7.93
N VAL A 407 -6.88 -11.28 -7.64
CA VAL A 407 -8.21 -10.69 -7.43
C VAL A 407 -8.49 -10.48 -5.95
N PHE A 408 -8.53 -11.54 -5.14
CA PHE A 408 -9.05 -11.44 -3.78
C PHE A 408 -8.07 -10.85 -2.77
N PHE A 409 -6.82 -11.32 -2.75
CA PHE A 409 -5.80 -10.77 -1.84
C PHE A 409 -5.50 -9.31 -2.18
N THR A 410 -5.17 -9.04 -3.45
CA THR A 410 -4.88 -7.69 -3.96
C THR A 410 -6.10 -6.78 -3.87
N GLY A 411 -7.32 -7.29 -4.15
CA GLY A 411 -8.58 -6.55 -4.07
C GLY A 411 -8.98 -6.13 -2.67
N LEU A 412 -8.89 -7.05 -1.70
CA LEU A 412 -9.40 -6.83 -0.36
C LEU A 412 -8.34 -6.27 0.59
N PHE A 413 -7.07 -6.66 0.42
CA PHE A 413 -6.01 -6.36 1.39
C PHE A 413 -4.99 -5.33 0.89
N GLN A 414 -5.43 -4.35 0.10
CA GLN A 414 -4.60 -3.21 -0.32
C GLN A 414 -3.99 -2.44 0.85
N VAL A 415 -4.59 -2.56 2.05
CA VAL A 415 -4.06 -1.96 3.28
C VAL A 415 -2.61 -2.41 3.57
N PHE A 416 -2.21 -3.60 3.11
CA PHE A 416 -0.83 -4.08 3.24
C PHE A 416 0.20 -3.22 2.50
N TRP A 417 -0.24 -2.49 1.47
CA TRP A 417 0.64 -1.67 0.63
C TRP A 417 0.89 -0.31 1.24
N ARG A 418 -0.15 0.29 1.84
CA ARG A 418 -0.09 1.66 2.35
C ARG A 418 0.72 1.74 3.63
N GLY A 419 0.59 0.75 4.51
CA GLY A 419 0.99 0.88 5.91
C GLY A 419 0.12 1.94 6.59
N GLN A 420 -0.64 1.56 7.60
CA GLN A 420 -1.47 2.48 8.37
C GLN A 420 -1.17 2.27 9.86
N SER A 421 -1.70 3.15 10.70
CA SER A 421 -1.66 2.94 12.14
C SER A 421 -2.32 1.61 12.51
N PHE A 422 -1.94 1.05 13.66
CA PHE A 422 -2.37 -0.28 14.10
C PHE A 422 -3.89 -0.44 14.04
N GLU A 423 -4.62 0.59 14.45
CA GLU A 423 -6.07 0.59 14.57
C GLU A 423 -6.77 0.44 13.22
N PHE A 424 -6.34 1.21 12.21
CA PHE A 424 -6.89 1.11 10.86
C PHE A 424 -6.46 -0.19 10.18
N LEU A 425 -5.20 -0.60 10.36
CA LEU A 425 -4.66 -1.79 9.72
C LEU A 425 -5.35 -3.07 10.21
N LEU A 426 -5.43 -3.28 11.51
CA LEU A 426 -6.04 -4.48 12.10
C LEU A 426 -7.53 -4.57 11.77
N ASN A 427 -8.26 -3.46 11.87
CA ASN A 427 -9.66 -3.40 11.46
C ASN A 427 -9.83 -3.80 9.98
N ALA A 428 -9.04 -3.20 9.09
CA ALA A 428 -9.11 -3.50 7.66
C ALA A 428 -8.75 -4.96 7.34
N ILE A 429 -7.69 -5.51 7.94
CA ILE A 429 -7.28 -6.91 7.72
C ILE A 429 -8.38 -7.88 8.14
N ILE A 430 -8.98 -7.67 9.32
CA ILE A 430 -9.99 -8.59 9.84
C ILE A 430 -11.26 -8.55 9.02
N TRP A 431 -11.79 -7.37 8.71
CA TRP A 431 -12.99 -7.26 7.89
C TRP A 431 -12.75 -7.66 6.43
N SER A 432 -11.55 -7.47 5.90
CA SER A 432 -11.16 -8.01 4.59
C SER A 432 -11.15 -9.54 4.59
N TYR A 433 -10.66 -10.16 5.66
CA TYR A 433 -10.64 -11.62 5.80
C TYR A 433 -12.04 -12.21 5.97
N VAL A 434 -12.90 -11.56 6.76
CA VAL A 434 -14.34 -11.91 6.86
C VAL A 434 -14.98 -11.80 5.48
N THR A 435 -14.81 -10.67 4.79
CA THR A 435 -15.33 -10.45 3.43
C THR A 435 -14.87 -11.53 2.45
N MET A 436 -13.56 -11.83 2.44
CA MET A 436 -12.97 -12.88 1.60
C MET A 436 -13.62 -14.24 1.84
N TYR A 437 -13.85 -14.61 3.11
CA TYR A 437 -14.46 -15.88 3.47
C TYR A 437 -15.95 -15.94 3.09
N LEU A 438 -16.70 -14.85 3.25
CA LEU A 438 -18.09 -14.75 2.81
C LEU A 438 -18.20 -14.91 1.29
N ILE A 439 -17.35 -14.22 0.52
CA ILE A 439 -17.32 -14.37 -0.94
C ILE A 439 -16.96 -15.81 -1.32
N PHE A 440 -15.95 -16.40 -0.68
CA PHE A 440 -15.59 -17.80 -0.91
C PHE A 440 -16.79 -18.74 -0.70
N LYS A 441 -17.53 -18.59 0.41
CA LYS A 441 -18.72 -19.39 0.70
C LYS A 441 -19.82 -19.18 -0.32
N PHE A 442 -20.03 -17.94 -0.75
CA PHE A 442 -21.00 -17.61 -1.78
C PHE A 442 -20.65 -18.27 -3.12
N LEU A 443 -19.40 -18.14 -3.59
CA LEU A 443 -18.93 -18.75 -4.84
C LEU A 443 -18.99 -20.28 -4.82
N LEU A 444 -18.79 -20.89 -3.65
CA LEU A 444 -18.98 -22.33 -3.46
C LEU A 444 -20.47 -22.72 -3.57
N HIS A 445 -21.36 -21.92 -2.96
CA HIS A 445 -22.80 -22.17 -2.97
C HIS A 445 -23.39 -22.11 -4.39
N ILE A 446 -22.92 -21.18 -5.22
CA ILE A 446 -23.34 -21.07 -6.63
C ILE A 446 -22.53 -21.95 -7.60
N ASN A 447 -21.76 -22.92 -7.07
CA ASN A 447 -20.98 -23.91 -7.84
C ASN A 447 -19.95 -23.31 -8.84
N ILE A 448 -19.51 -22.07 -8.63
CA ILE A 448 -18.41 -21.48 -9.39
C ILE A 448 -17.08 -22.08 -8.94
N LEU A 449 -16.91 -22.27 -7.63
CA LEU A 449 -15.79 -23.02 -7.05
C LEU A 449 -16.21 -24.47 -6.83
N LYS A 450 -15.38 -25.40 -7.28
CA LYS A 450 -15.59 -26.85 -7.06
C LYS A 450 -14.45 -27.41 -6.24
N ARG A 451 -14.75 -28.33 -5.32
CA ARG A 451 -13.72 -29.05 -4.58
C ARG A 451 -12.98 -29.98 -5.53
N ILE A 452 -11.66 -30.04 -5.38
CA ILE A 452 -10.86 -31.01 -6.14
C ILE A 452 -11.05 -32.38 -5.48
N GLU A 453 -11.65 -33.32 -6.20
CA GLU A 453 -11.96 -34.67 -5.70
C GLU A 453 -10.74 -35.60 -5.79
N ASN A 454 -9.94 -35.48 -6.85
CA ASN A 454 -8.74 -36.28 -7.05
C ASN A 454 -7.46 -35.48 -6.76
N PRO A 455 -6.62 -35.91 -5.79
CA PRO A 455 -5.33 -35.27 -5.52
C PRO A 455 -4.40 -35.19 -6.75
N ALA A 456 -4.55 -36.08 -7.73
CA ALA A 456 -3.78 -36.05 -8.97
C ALA A 456 -4.03 -34.77 -9.79
N ASP A 457 -5.24 -34.22 -9.74
CA ASP A 457 -5.63 -33.01 -10.47
C ASP A 457 -5.05 -31.74 -9.83
N GLN A 458 -4.43 -31.83 -8.65
CA GLN A 458 -3.78 -30.69 -7.99
C GLN A 458 -2.49 -30.26 -8.67
N ARG A 459 -1.90 -31.10 -9.55
CA ARG A 459 -0.61 -30.85 -10.22
C ARG A 459 -0.74 -30.25 -11.63
N ILE A 460 -1.95 -30.15 -12.17
CA ILE A 460 -2.17 -29.67 -13.53
C ILE A 460 -2.29 -28.15 -13.49
N VAL A 461 -1.26 -27.45 -14.01
CA VAL A 461 -1.25 -26.01 -14.31
C VAL A 461 -1.50 -25.83 -15.79
#